data_AF-A0A6A5R5X0-F1
#
_entry.id   AF-A0A6A5R5X0-F1
#
_cell.length_a   1.000
_cell.length_b   1.000
_cell.length_c   1.000
_cell.angle_alpha   90.00
_cell.angle_beta   90.00
_cell.angle_gamma   90.00
#
_symmetry.space_group_name_H-M   'P 1'
#
loop_
_entity.id
_entity.type
_entity.pdbx_description
1 polymer ?
#
loop_
_entity_poly.entity_id
_entity_poly.type
_entity_poly.pdbx_seq_one_letter_code
_entity_poly.pdbx_strand_id
1 'polypeptide(L)'
;MLVNMPTVSLLDVALLCHPIIALVPSLSTKSQPGASRKQYLALSFFALLAFRYHTASTPPTTPLLMIPSDMALCQTHDLPNPIAHLYPGNATGTLNGTISVLPIPLTLARQLIPAQYTILTSAYQSLLPSFPPDMYPAILQAVHDHEVQAFGYKIPDFTRTGIEFPFVDMFSDGTSFKWNPSLLMSAGHEIALKGARDYGIDTLAAVFEPACDAYVSGAKPGETVFSATSESGTARIETVFEASSATAEWAYSLEFFKNVTNQPIFADGKTCDNMIRLFNTSVTTSIETVVGSVRAIMPPFSEERVWKGVEGIRLDSAFIENNYLPCESFRGYGAS
;
A
#
# COMPACT_ATOMS: atom_id res chain seq x y z
N MET A 1 -19.09 29.46 10.13
CA MET A 1 -19.22 30.30 8.92
C MET A 1 -17.84 30.47 8.31
N LEU A 2 -17.47 29.59 7.39
CA LEU A 2 -16.30 29.76 6.52
C LEU A 2 -16.86 29.89 5.10
N VAL A 3 -16.55 31.02 4.49
CA VAL A 3 -17.06 31.44 3.18
C VAL A 3 -16.44 30.56 2.10
N ASN A 4 -17.29 29.99 1.23
CA ASN A 4 -16.90 29.35 -0.02
C ASN A 4 -15.96 30.27 -0.80
N MET A 5 -14.66 29.96 -0.85
CA MET A 5 -13.80 30.52 -1.87
C MET A 5 -14.06 29.75 -3.18
N PRO A 6 -14.35 30.45 -4.29
CA PRO A 6 -14.46 29.80 -5.59
C PRO A 6 -13.09 29.20 -5.95
N THR A 7 -13.10 27.93 -6.39
CA THR A 7 -11.93 27.27 -6.96
C THR A 7 -11.54 27.98 -8.25
N VAL A 8 -10.56 28.88 -8.15
CA VAL A 8 -9.97 29.55 -9.31
C VAL A 8 -9.15 28.51 -10.07
N SER A 9 -9.58 28.14 -11.27
CA SER A 9 -8.83 27.18 -12.09
C SER A 9 -7.57 27.83 -12.66
N LEU A 10 -6.57 27.02 -13.01
CA LEU A 10 -5.38 27.46 -13.75
C LEU A 10 -5.74 28.23 -15.04
N LEU A 11 -6.88 27.90 -15.66
CA LEU A 11 -7.41 28.56 -16.85
C LEU A 11 -7.91 29.98 -16.55
N ASP A 12 -8.47 30.21 -15.36
CA ASP A 12 -8.91 31.55 -14.91
C ASP A 12 -7.73 32.45 -14.61
N VAL A 13 -6.69 31.90 -13.99
CA VAL A 13 -5.42 32.61 -13.76
C VAL A 13 -4.77 32.98 -15.10
N ALA A 14 -4.75 32.05 -16.06
CA ALA A 14 -4.21 32.31 -17.39
C ALA A 14 -4.95 33.44 -18.14
N LEU A 15 -6.29 33.47 -18.05
CA LEU A 15 -7.13 34.53 -18.63
C LEU A 15 -6.96 35.89 -17.94
N LEU A 16 -6.81 35.90 -16.61
CA LEU A 16 -6.57 37.12 -15.83
C LEU A 16 -5.18 37.72 -16.08
N CYS A 17 -4.16 36.88 -16.29
CA CYS A 17 -2.78 37.34 -16.50
C CYS A 17 -2.46 37.75 -17.95
N HIS A 18 -3.23 37.26 -18.94
CA HIS A 18 -3.02 37.57 -20.37
C HIS A 18 -3.00 39.07 -20.73
N PRO A 19 -3.96 39.92 -20.28
CA PRO A 19 -3.95 41.34 -20.59
C PRO A 19 -2.80 42.10 -19.90
N ILE A 20 -2.31 41.61 -18.76
CA ILE A 20 -1.18 42.21 -18.03
C ILE A 20 0.13 41.99 -18.79
N ILE A 21 0.34 40.80 -19.35
CA ILE A 21 1.52 40.45 -20.16
C ILE A 21 1.56 41.25 -21.48
N ALA A 22 0.39 41.66 -22.00
CA ALA A 22 0.28 42.49 -23.20
C ALA A 22 0.74 43.94 -23.01
N LEU A 23 0.77 44.44 -21.77
CA LEU A 23 1.12 45.83 -21.43
C LEU A 23 2.59 46.00 -21.02
N VAL A 24 3.36 44.93 -20.89
CA VAL A 24 4.79 45.00 -20.53
C VAL A 24 5.61 45.48 -21.75
N PRO A 25 6.29 46.64 -21.68
CA PRO A 25 7.16 47.10 -22.75
C PRO A 25 8.34 46.15 -22.92
N SER A 26 8.63 45.74 -24.15
CA SER A 26 9.68 44.76 -24.44
C SER A 26 11.07 45.37 -24.25
N LEU A 27 11.90 44.72 -23.44
CA LEU A 27 13.34 44.72 -23.66
C LEU A 27 13.62 43.87 -24.91
N SER A 28 13.91 44.56 -26.01
CA SER A 28 14.64 44.12 -27.21
C SER A 28 14.47 42.67 -27.70
N THR A 29 13.93 42.49 -28.90
CA THR A 29 14.45 41.49 -29.86
C THR A 29 14.10 41.87 -31.29
N LYS A 30 15.11 41.78 -32.16
CA LYS A 30 15.05 42.09 -33.60
C LYS A 30 14.23 41.04 -34.35
N SER A 31 13.36 41.55 -35.23
CA SER A 31 12.91 41.00 -36.52
C SER A 31 12.54 39.51 -36.60
N GLN A 32 11.24 39.22 -36.47
CA GLN A 32 10.57 38.25 -37.34
C GLN A 32 9.43 38.96 -38.10
N PRO A 33 9.31 38.77 -39.43
CA PRO A 33 8.18 39.29 -40.19
C PRO A 33 7.03 38.28 -40.15
N GLY A 34 5.79 38.76 -39.91
CA GLY A 34 4.60 37.96 -40.24
C GLY A 34 3.34 38.26 -39.42
N ALA A 35 3.46 38.51 -38.12
CA ALA A 35 2.31 38.89 -37.30
C ALA A 35 2.78 39.69 -36.08
N SER A 36 2.09 40.80 -35.79
CA SER A 36 2.43 41.62 -34.63
C SER A 36 2.14 40.84 -33.35
N ARG A 37 2.97 41.00 -32.31
CA ARG A 37 2.77 40.39 -30.97
C ARG A 37 1.34 40.58 -30.42
N LYS A 38 0.69 41.70 -30.79
CA LYS A 38 -0.71 41.98 -30.45
C LYS A 38 -1.69 41.01 -31.11
N GLN A 39 -1.42 40.55 -32.32
CA GLN A 39 -2.23 39.54 -33.02
C GLN A 39 -2.10 38.16 -32.35
N TYR A 40 -0.90 37.75 -31.93
CA TYR A 40 -0.73 36.49 -31.19
C TYR A 40 -1.43 36.51 -29.84
N LEU A 41 -1.33 37.61 -29.10
CA LEU A 41 -2.00 37.77 -27.80
C LEU A 41 -3.52 37.83 -27.94
N ALA A 42 -4.02 38.52 -28.97
CA ALA A 42 -5.45 38.52 -29.27
C ALA A 42 -5.92 37.11 -29.64
N LEU A 43 -5.20 36.40 -30.50
CA LEU A 43 -5.53 35.04 -30.91
C LEU A 43 -5.51 34.08 -29.72
N SER A 44 -4.50 34.14 -28.84
CA SER A 44 -4.41 33.28 -27.66
C SER A 44 -5.52 33.58 -26.65
N PHE A 45 -5.85 34.85 -26.43
CA PHE A 45 -6.96 35.26 -25.57
C PHE A 45 -8.30 34.74 -26.09
N PHE A 46 -8.58 34.93 -27.39
CA PHE A 46 -9.83 34.45 -27.98
C PHE A 46 -9.90 32.92 -28.05
N ALA A 47 -8.77 32.23 -28.25
CA ALA A 47 -8.72 30.77 -28.19
C ALA A 47 -9.01 30.24 -26.78
N LEU A 48 -8.41 30.83 -25.74
CA LEU A 48 -8.68 30.47 -24.34
C LEU A 48 -10.11 30.79 -23.92
N LEU A 49 -10.66 31.93 -24.38
CA LEU A 49 -12.04 32.32 -24.12
C LEU A 49 -13.03 31.37 -24.82
N ALA A 50 -12.77 31.01 -26.08
CA ALA A 50 -13.58 30.05 -26.82
C ALA A 50 -13.51 28.65 -26.18
N PHE A 51 -12.34 28.22 -25.71
CA PHE A 51 -12.20 26.97 -24.97
C PHE A 51 -12.99 27.00 -23.66
N ARG A 52 -12.90 28.10 -22.88
CA ARG A 52 -13.73 28.31 -21.68
C ARG A 52 -15.21 28.22 -22.00
N TYR A 53 -15.67 28.92 -23.04
CA TYR A 53 -17.07 28.93 -23.44
C TYR A 53 -17.53 27.54 -23.90
N HIS A 54 -16.71 26.80 -24.65
CA HIS A 54 -17.03 25.44 -25.08
C HIS A 54 -17.14 24.48 -23.89
N THR A 55 -16.22 24.55 -22.93
CA THR A 55 -16.27 23.74 -21.69
C THR A 55 -17.41 24.13 -20.74
N ALA A 56 -17.90 25.37 -20.81
CA ALA A 56 -19.03 25.84 -20.00
C ALA A 56 -20.41 25.61 -20.65
N SER A 57 -20.46 25.45 -21.98
CA SER A 57 -21.70 25.31 -22.75
C SER A 57 -22.16 23.87 -22.95
N THR A 58 -21.29 22.89 -22.68
CA THR A 58 -21.72 21.51 -22.48
C THR A 58 -22.25 21.40 -21.05
N PRO A 59 -23.57 21.29 -20.82
CA PRO A 59 -24.04 20.81 -19.52
C PRO A 59 -23.32 19.47 -19.30
N PRO A 60 -22.77 19.23 -18.10
CA PRO A 60 -22.12 17.97 -17.85
C PRO A 60 -23.20 16.90 -18.00
N THR A 61 -23.17 16.18 -19.12
CA THR A 61 -23.70 14.82 -19.20
C THR A 61 -22.70 13.95 -18.46
N THR A 62 -22.48 14.28 -17.19
CA THR A 62 -22.18 13.25 -16.22
C THR A 62 -23.36 12.30 -16.37
N PRO A 63 -23.16 11.02 -16.71
CA PRO A 63 -24.09 10.05 -16.13
C PRO A 63 -24.11 10.43 -14.65
N LEU A 64 -25.30 10.70 -14.11
CA LEU A 64 -25.49 10.61 -12.68
C LEU A 64 -25.01 9.20 -12.35
N LEU A 65 -23.72 9.09 -12.01
CA LEU A 65 -23.24 8.06 -11.11
C LEU A 65 -24.21 8.24 -9.96
N MET A 66 -25.19 7.34 -9.92
CA MET A 66 -25.84 7.00 -8.68
C MET A 66 -24.67 6.66 -7.77
N ILE A 67 -24.20 7.66 -7.02
CA ILE A 67 -23.44 7.43 -5.80
C ILE A 67 -24.42 6.52 -5.05
N PRO A 68 -24.10 5.23 -4.86
CA PRO A 68 -24.97 4.36 -4.11
C PRO A 68 -25.24 5.08 -2.81
N SER A 69 -26.50 5.44 -2.58
CA SER A 69 -26.92 6.27 -1.45
C SER A 69 -26.91 5.50 -0.12
N ASP A 70 -26.07 4.45 -0.06
CA ASP A 70 -25.82 3.48 1.01
C ASP A 70 -24.33 3.10 1.09
N MET A 71 -23.41 3.95 0.61
CA MET A 71 -22.08 3.97 1.23
C MET A 71 -22.29 4.51 2.64
N ALA A 72 -22.67 3.63 3.56
CA ALA A 72 -22.49 3.88 4.99
C ALA A 72 -21.11 4.52 5.13
N LEU A 73 -21.05 5.73 5.68
CA LEU A 73 -19.79 6.45 5.85
C LEU A 73 -18.81 5.46 6.47
N CYS A 74 -17.78 5.08 5.73
CA CYS A 74 -16.78 4.11 6.14
C CYS A 74 -16.06 4.71 7.35
N GLN A 75 -16.54 4.36 8.54
CA GLN A 75 -16.04 4.89 9.80
C GLN A 75 -15.16 3.82 10.44
N THR A 76 -13.87 3.91 10.15
CA THR A 76 -12.86 3.06 10.76
C THR A 76 -12.73 3.32 12.26
N HIS A 77 -12.33 2.28 12.99
CA HIS A 77 -12.04 2.32 14.42
C HIS A 77 -10.54 2.43 14.72
N ASP A 78 -9.73 2.55 13.67
CA ASP A 78 -8.28 2.70 13.77
C ASP A 78 -7.90 4.02 14.43
N LEU A 79 -6.75 4.02 15.08
CA LEU A 79 -6.20 5.21 15.72
C LEU A 79 -5.44 6.06 14.69
N PRO A 80 -5.43 7.39 14.85
CA PRO A 80 -4.81 8.31 13.90
C PRO A 80 -3.30 8.13 13.81
N ASN A 81 -2.70 8.55 12.69
CA ASN A 81 -1.27 8.46 12.43
C ASN A 81 -0.47 9.36 13.40
N PRO A 82 0.31 8.79 14.34
CA PRO A 82 0.96 9.58 15.39
C PRO A 82 2.26 10.25 14.94
N ILE A 83 2.79 9.89 13.76
CA ILE A 83 4.15 10.28 13.34
C ILE A 83 4.20 11.13 12.06
N ALA A 84 3.06 11.44 11.43
CA ALA A 84 3.03 12.24 10.20
C ALA A 84 3.82 13.55 10.30
N HIS A 85 3.70 14.26 11.43
CA HIS A 85 4.39 15.52 11.69
C HIS A 85 5.91 15.37 11.88
N LEU A 86 6.39 14.18 12.24
CA LEU A 86 7.82 13.90 12.44
C LEU A 86 8.54 13.60 11.11
N TYR A 87 7.80 13.11 10.11
CA TYR A 87 8.36 12.68 8.83
C TYR A 87 7.62 13.33 7.64
N PRO A 88 7.61 14.68 7.53
CA PRO A 88 6.82 15.39 6.53
C PRO A 88 7.22 15.10 5.07
N GLY A 89 8.40 14.52 4.84
CA GLY A 89 8.91 14.16 3.52
C GLY A 89 8.73 12.69 3.12
N ASN A 90 8.28 11.83 4.04
CA ASN A 90 8.08 10.40 3.80
C ASN A 90 6.58 10.08 3.68
N ALA A 91 6.28 8.91 3.11
CA ALA A 91 4.96 8.35 3.33
C ALA A 91 4.90 7.76 4.75
N THR A 92 3.83 8.06 5.48
CA THR A 92 3.57 7.52 6.82
C THR A 92 2.10 7.20 6.98
N GLY A 93 1.78 6.28 7.87
CA GLY A 93 0.40 5.91 8.20
C GLY A 93 0.39 4.93 9.36
N THR A 94 -0.77 4.33 9.58
CA THR A 94 -0.93 3.20 10.50
C THR A 94 -1.36 1.96 9.72
N LEU A 95 -1.01 0.80 10.27
CA LEU A 95 -1.29 -0.52 9.70
C LEU A 95 -1.90 -1.37 10.80
N ASN A 96 -3.22 -1.34 10.90
CA ASN A 96 -3.95 -2.22 11.80
C ASN A 96 -4.24 -3.54 11.10
N GLY A 97 -3.93 -4.66 11.75
CA GLY A 97 -4.43 -5.95 11.32
C GLY A 97 -3.62 -7.13 11.81
N THR A 98 -3.66 -8.20 11.02
CA THR A 98 -3.10 -9.49 11.41
C THR A 98 -1.91 -9.85 10.53
N ILE A 99 -0.82 -10.24 11.18
CA ILE A 99 0.40 -10.74 10.54
C ILE A 99 0.58 -12.17 11.02
N SER A 100 0.57 -13.14 10.10
CA SER A 100 0.61 -14.55 10.48
C SER A 100 1.63 -15.35 9.69
N VAL A 101 2.18 -16.38 10.33
CA VAL A 101 3.17 -17.28 9.74
C VAL A 101 2.44 -18.43 9.09
N LEU A 102 2.67 -18.64 7.80
CA LEU A 102 2.17 -19.74 7.01
C LEU A 102 3.31 -20.71 6.72
N PRO A 103 3.51 -21.77 7.53
CA PRO A 103 4.48 -22.80 7.22
C PRO A 103 4.12 -23.44 5.87
N ILE A 104 5.07 -23.40 4.94
CA ILE A 104 4.99 -24.15 3.68
C ILE A 104 6.22 -25.05 3.56
N PRO A 105 6.12 -26.20 2.87
CA PRO A 105 7.31 -27.00 2.59
C PRO A 105 8.38 -26.15 1.91
N LEU A 106 9.64 -26.26 2.35
CA LEU A 106 10.76 -25.53 1.75
C LEU A 106 10.89 -25.83 0.25
N THR A 107 10.56 -27.05 -0.16
CA THR A 107 10.48 -27.46 -1.57
C THR A 107 9.45 -26.65 -2.36
N LEU A 108 8.28 -26.38 -1.77
CA LEU A 108 7.27 -25.50 -2.36
C LEU A 108 7.78 -24.06 -2.44
N ALA A 109 8.40 -23.53 -1.37
CA ALA A 109 9.00 -22.19 -1.40
C ALA A 109 10.04 -22.03 -2.51
N ARG A 110 10.83 -23.08 -2.82
CA ARG A 110 11.76 -23.11 -3.97
C ARG A 110 11.10 -23.18 -5.33
N GLN A 111 9.90 -23.73 -5.43
CA GLN A 111 9.13 -23.72 -6.67
C GLN A 111 8.49 -22.34 -6.93
N LEU A 112 8.09 -21.64 -5.87
CA LEU A 112 7.37 -20.36 -5.97
C LEU A 112 8.31 -19.17 -6.18
N ILE A 113 9.36 -19.05 -5.37
CA ILE A 113 10.29 -17.92 -5.43
C ILE A 113 11.21 -18.10 -6.65
N PRO A 114 11.49 -17.02 -7.41
CA PRO A 114 12.32 -17.10 -8.61
C PRO A 114 13.69 -17.74 -8.34
N ALA A 115 14.08 -18.66 -9.22
CA ALA A 115 15.24 -19.54 -9.00
C ALA A 115 16.59 -18.80 -8.88
N GLN A 116 16.68 -17.57 -9.39
CA GLN A 116 17.86 -16.73 -9.24
C GLN A 116 18.07 -16.23 -7.80
N TYR A 117 17.06 -16.31 -6.93
CA TYR A 117 17.15 -15.82 -5.55
C TYR A 117 17.32 -16.96 -4.55
N THR A 118 18.27 -16.80 -3.65
CA THR A 118 18.58 -17.81 -2.62
C THR A 118 17.65 -17.65 -1.42
N ILE A 119 17.15 -18.74 -0.83
CA ILE A 119 16.54 -18.67 0.51
C ILE A 119 17.66 -18.78 1.53
N LEU A 120 17.68 -17.83 2.45
CA LEU A 120 18.59 -17.80 3.59
C LEU A 120 18.03 -18.65 4.74
N THR A 121 18.13 -19.98 4.62
CA THR A 121 17.61 -20.91 5.63
C THR A 121 18.20 -20.67 7.01
N SER A 122 19.52 -20.45 7.08
CA SER A 122 20.20 -20.16 8.33
C SER A 122 19.69 -18.89 9.02
N ALA A 123 19.22 -17.89 8.25
CA ALA A 123 18.72 -16.64 8.84
C ALA A 123 17.45 -16.87 9.65
N TYR A 124 16.41 -17.48 9.05
CA TYR A 124 15.17 -17.72 9.79
C TYR A 124 15.29 -18.83 10.82
N GLN A 125 16.13 -19.85 10.61
CA GLN A 125 16.37 -20.90 11.60
C GLN A 125 17.08 -20.35 12.85
N SER A 126 17.91 -19.32 12.70
CA SER A 126 18.54 -18.67 13.85
C SER A 126 17.54 -17.89 14.71
N LEU A 127 16.52 -17.29 14.08
CA LEU A 127 15.42 -16.59 14.75
C LEU A 127 14.36 -17.54 15.32
N LEU A 128 14.18 -18.70 14.69
CA LEU A 128 13.16 -19.69 15.02
C LEU A 128 13.79 -21.10 15.17
N PRO A 129 14.54 -21.37 16.25
CA PRO A 129 15.28 -22.62 16.41
C PRO A 129 14.38 -23.87 16.52
N SER A 130 13.11 -23.69 16.90
CA SER A 130 12.10 -24.75 16.97
C SER A 130 11.27 -24.91 15.68
N PHE A 131 11.46 -24.04 14.69
CA PHE A 131 10.71 -24.13 13.43
C PHE A 131 11.14 -25.37 12.63
N PRO A 132 10.21 -26.10 12.00
CA PRO A 132 10.55 -27.33 11.32
C PRO A 132 11.61 -27.11 10.22
N PRO A 133 12.67 -27.94 10.16
CA PRO A 133 13.83 -27.71 9.30
C PRO A 133 13.51 -27.82 7.80
N ASP A 134 12.44 -28.52 7.44
CA ASP A 134 11.95 -28.72 6.08
C ASP A 134 10.83 -27.74 5.69
N MET A 135 10.54 -26.75 6.54
CA MET A 135 9.54 -25.72 6.31
C MET A 135 10.19 -24.36 6.05
N TYR A 136 9.39 -23.49 5.43
CA TYR A 136 9.70 -22.09 5.18
C TYR A 136 8.58 -21.20 5.76
N PRO A 137 8.91 -20.11 6.48
CA PRO A 137 7.93 -19.22 7.10
C PRO A 137 7.44 -18.15 6.11
N ALA A 138 6.50 -18.50 5.23
CA ALA A 138 5.80 -17.48 4.44
C ALA A 138 4.93 -16.62 5.37
N ILE A 139 4.70 -15.35 5.02
CA ILE A 139 4.02 -14.39 5.89
C ILE A 139 2.77 -13.87 5.21
N LEU A 140 1.61 -14.07 5.82
CA LEU A 140 0.40 -13.36 5.44
C LEU A 140 0.35 -12.04 6.20
N GLN A 141 0.17 -10.93 5.47
CA GLN A 141 -0.27 -9.68 6.05
C GLN A 141 -1.68 -9.37 5.56
N ALA A 142 -2.60 -9.10 6.46
CA ALA A 142 -3.95 -8.61 6.18
C ALA A 142 -4.17 -7.37 7.03
N VAL A 143 -4.09 -6.20 6.41
CA VAL A 143 -4.01 -4.92 7.11
C VAL A 143 -4.89 -3.86 6.46
N HIS A 144 -5.42 -2.99 7.30
CA HIS A 144 -6.05 -1.73 6.94
C HIS A 144 -5.00 -0.62 7.09
N ASP A 145 -4.71 0.06 5.98
CA ASP A 145 -3.83 1.19 5.87
C ASP A 145 -4.65 2.47 6.16
N HIS A 146 -4.41 3.10 7.31
CA HIS A 146 -5.18 4.24 7.79
C HIS A 146 -4.33 5.50 7.96
N GLU A 147 -4.94 6.66 7.69
CA GLU A 147 -4.30 7.99 7.80
C GLU A 147 -2.98 8.10 7.05
N VAL A 148 -2.91 7.44 5.90
CA VAL A 148 -1.71 7.45 5.07
C VAL A 148 -1.52 8.86 4.50
N GLN A 149 -0.33 9.40 4.72
CA GLN A 149 0.10 10.71 4.23
C GLN A 149 1.41 10.57 3.49
N ALA A 150 1.49 11.11 2.28
CA ALA A 150 2.69 11.10 1.46
C ALA A 150 2.81 12.42 0.71
N PHE A 151 3.99 13.06 0.75
CA PHE A 151 4.30 14.28 0.00
C PHE A 151 3.28 15.42 0.19
N GLY A 152 2.71 15.54 1.40
CA GLY A 152 1.70 16.56 1.73
C GLY A 152 0.26 16.24 1.31
N TYR A 153 -0.01 15.02 0.81
CA TYR A 153 -1.35 14.54 0.48
C TYR A 153 -1.79 13.43 1.43
N LYS A 154 -3.06 13.43 1.82
CA LYS A 154 -3.70 12.29 2.49
C LYS A 154 -4.21 11.31 1.43
N ILE A 155 -3.77 10.07 1.53
CA ILE A 155 -4.29 8.96 0.73
C ILE A 155 -5.52 8.43 1.48
N PRO A 156 -6.68 8.24 0.81
CA PRO A 156 -7.85 7.63 1.44
C PRO A 156 -7.51 6.26 2.01
N ASP A 157 -8.11 5.91 3.14
CA ASP A 157 -7.86 4.62 3.81
C ASP A 157 -8.18 3.46 2.87
N PHE A 158 -7.34 2.43 2.89
CA PHE A 158 -7.51 1.25 2.03
C PHE A 158 -7.07 0.00 2.77
N THR A 159 -7.49 -1.15 2.27
CA THR A 159 -7.12 -2.45 2.82
C THR A 159 -6.23 -3.16 1.82
N ARG A 160 -5.27 -3.94 2.33
CA ARG A 160 -4.47 -4.82 1.50
C ARG A 160 -4.19 -6.15 2.18
N THR A 161 -4.03 -7.18 1.37
CA THR A 161 -3.58 -8.47 1.86
C THR A 161 -2.76 -9.21 0.82
N GLY A 162 -1.74 -9.93 1.28
CA GLY A 162 -0.88 -10.73 0.44
C GLY A 162 -0.01 -11.69 1.23
N ILE A 163 0.53 -12.69 0.52
CA ILE A 163 1.47 -13.66 1.07
C ILE A 163 2.87 -13.29 0.58
N GLU A 164 3.73 -12.99 1.52
CA GLU A 164 5.09 -12.53 1.31
C GLU A 164 6.10 -13.61 1.70
N PHE A 165 7.28 -13.54 1.06
CA PHE A 165 8.33 -14.53 1.17
C PHE A 165 9.61 -13.86 1.70
N PRO A 166 9.83 -13.80 3.04
CA PRO A 166 11.01 -13.19 3.65
C PRO A 166 12.28 -14.05 3.54
N PHE A 167 13.43 -13.53 3.97
CA PHE A 167 14.71 -14.26 3.97
C PHE A 167 15.16 -14.69 2.57
N VAL A 168 14.90 -13.85 1.57
CA VAL A 168 15.33 -14.04 0.20
C VAL A 168 16.55 -13.17 -0.07
N ASP A 169 17.62 -13.78 -0.58
CA ASP A 169 18.82 -13.08 -1.00
C ASP A 169 18.78 -12.85 -2.51
N MET A 170 18.58 -11.58 -2.86
CA MET A 170 18.53 -11.12 -4.25
C MET A 170 19.92 -10.99 -4.89
N PHE A 171 20.95 -10.87 -4.06
CA PHE A 171 22.25 -10.33 -4.44
C PHE A 171 23.43 -11.25 -4.15
N SER A 172 23.15 -12.42 -3.55
CA SER A 172 24.14 -13.41 -3.12
C SER A 172 25.18 -12.83 -2.15
N ASP A 173 24.77 -11.88 -1.30
CA ASP A 173 25.62 -11.24 -0.28
C ASP A 173 25.14 -11.49 1.17
N GLY A 174 24.09 -12.31 1.34
CA GLY A 174 23.51 -12.64 2.64
C GLY A 174 22.49 -11.63 3.17
N THR A 175 22.23 -10.54 2.44
CA THR A 175 21.20 -9.56 2.83
C THR A 175 19.80 -10.16 2.70
N SER A 176 18.99 -10.04 3.74
CA SER A 176 17.61 -10.55 3.73
C SER A 176 16.64 -9.53 3.14
N PHE A 177 16.00 -9.92 2.04
CA PHE A 177 14.86 -9.24 1.44
C PHE A 177 13.60 -10.07 1.60
N LYS A 178 12.46 -9.42 1.35
CA LYS A 178 11.16 -10.05 1.26
C LYS A 178 10.60 -9.93 -0.15
N TRP A 179 10.39 -11.08 -0.79
CA TRP A 179 9.75 -11.13 -2.09
C TRP A 179 8.23 -11.08 -1.94
N ASN A 180 7.59 -10.11 -2.59
CA ASN A 180 6.15 -9.90 -2.59
C ASN A 180 5.62 -9.93 -4.04
N PRO A 181 5.21 -11.10 -4.55
CA PRO A 181 4.83 -11.25 -5.96
C PRO A 181 3.48 -10.64 -6.30
N SER A 182 2.51 -10.70 -5.39
CA SER A 182 1.15 -10.24 -5.66
C SER A 182 0.46 -9.75 -4.40
N LEU A 183 -0.49 -8.84 -4.59
CA LEU A 183 -1.18 -8.15 -3.51
C LEU A 183 -2.63 -7.87 -3.91
N LEU A 184 -3.57 -8.24 -3.04
CA LEU A 184 -4.95 -7.75 -3.12
C LEU A 184 -5.01 -6.40 -2.44
N MET A 185 -5.67 -5.41 -3.06
CA MET A 185 -5.82 -4.07 -2.51
C MET A 185 -7.18 -3.46 -2.87
N SER A 186 -7.74 -2.63 -1.98
CA SER A 186 -9.09 -2.08 -2.14
C SER A 186 -9.29 -1.44 -3.52
N ALA A 187 -10.33 -1.88 -4.23
CA ALA A 187 -10.74 -1.29 -5.50
C ALA A 187 -11.07 0.20 -5.35
N GLY A 188 -10.89 0.99 -6.42
CA GLY A 188 -11.13 2.44 -6.41
C GLY A 188 -10.05 3.29 -5.73
N HIS A 189 -8.99 2.68 -5.18
CA HIS A 189 -7.88 3.37 -4.53
C HIS A 189 -6.68 3.49 -5.49
N GLU A 190 -6.88 4.21 -6.60
CA GLU A 190 -5.94 4.21 -7.74
C GLU A 190 -4.51 4.66 -7.40
N ILE A 191 -4.35 5.56 -6.42
CA ILE A 191 -3.03 6.00 -5.97
C ILE A 191 -2.28 4.85 -5.29
N ALA A 192 -2.94 4.13 -4.38
CA ALA A 192 -2.35 3.00 -3.68
C ALA A 192 -2.09 1.82 -4.64
N LEU A 193 -3.07 1.52 -5.51
CA LEU A 193 -2.95 0.47 -6.53
C LEU A 193 -1.77 0.73 -7.47
N LYS A 194 -1.62 1.98 -7.94
CA LYS A 194 -0.50 2.36 -8.78
C LYS A 194 0.82 2.29 -8.00
N GLY A 195 0.86 2.79 -6.76
CA GLY A 195 2.05 2.77 -5.92
C GLY A 195 2.62 1.36 -5.75
N ALA A 196 1.76 0.37 -5.46
CA ALA A 196 2.19 -1.03 -5.36
C ALA A 196 2.70 -1.59 -6.71
N ARG A 197 2.01 -1.30 -7.82
CA ARG A 197 2.42 -1.75 -9.16
C ARG A 197 3.76 -1.16 -9.62
N ASP A 198 4.09 0.04 -9.18
CA ASP A 198 5.37 0.69 -9.54
C ASP A 198 6.59 -0.06 -8.96
N TYR A 199 6.40 -0.90 -7.92
CA TYR A 199 7.41 -1.84 -7.40
C TYR A 199 7.43 -3.19 -8.14
N GLY A 200 6.62 -3.35 -9.19
CA GLY A 200 6.50 -4.59 -9.97
C GLY A 200 5.61 -5.66 -9.34
N ILE A 201 4.86 -5.33 -8.28
CA ILE A 201 3.93 -6.25 -7.62
C ILE A 201 2.70 -6.45 -8.51
N ASP A 202 2.28 -7.70 -8.73
CA ASP A 202 1.00 -8.01 -9.36
C ASP A 202 -0.16 -7.61 -8.43
N THR A 203 -0.62 -6.36 -8.56
CA THR A 203 -1.59 -5.75 -7.66
C THR A 203 -3.00 -5.85 -8.23
N LEU A 204 -3.81 -6.67 -7.58
CA LEU A 204 -5.18 -7.01 -7.93
C LEU A 204 -6.15 -6.12 -7.14
N ALA A 205 -6.96 -5.33 -7.85
CA ALA A 205 -8.07 -4.61 -7.23
C ALA A 205 -9.07 -5.62 -6.64
N ALA A 206 -9.52 -5.38 -5.41
CA ALA A 206 -10.29 -6.34 -4.64
C ALA A 206 -11.34 -5.68 -3.74
N VAL A 207 -12.35 -6.46 -3.38
CA VAL A 207 -13.36 -6.15 -2.37
C VAL A 207 -12.99 -6.86 -1.07
N PHE A 208 -13.16 -6.17 0.06
CA PHE A 208 -12.77 -6.64 1.38
C PHE A 208 -13.98 -6.69 2.31
N GLU A 209 -13.99 -7.69 3.19
CA GLU A 209 -14.94 -7.79 4.29
C GLU A 209 -14.17 -8.01 5.60
N PRO A 210 -14.23 -7.05 6.56
CA PRO A 210 -14.86 -5.73 6.44
C PRO A 210 -14.15 -4.82 5.44
N ALA A 211 -14.85 -3.78 4.97
CA ALA A 211 -14.30 -2.81 4.02
C ALA A 211 -13.47 -1.70 4.69
N CYS A 212 -13.69 -1.44 5.98
CA CYS A 212 -13.26 -0.21 6.69
C CYS A 212 -12.44 -0.45 7.96
N ASP A 213 -12.24 -1.71 8.31
CA ASP A 213 -11.55 -2.13 9.53
C ASP A 213 -10.64 -3.30 9.19
N ALA A 214 -9.73 -3.65 10.08
CA ALA A 214 -8.80 -4.74 9.81
C ALA A 214 -9.46 -6.14 9.86
N TYR A 215 -10.56 -6.29 10.60
CA TYR A 215 -11.33 -7.52 10.78
C TYR A 215 -12.65 -7.21 11.52
N VAL A 216 -13.61 -8.14 11.49
CA VAL A 216 -14.85 -8.07 12.29
C VAL A 216 -15.01 -9.30 13.16
N SER A 217 -15.89 -9.23 14.16
CA SER A 217 -16.30 -10.40 14.94
C SER A 217 -16.83 -11.51 14.05
N GLY A 218 -16.34 -12.73 14.27
CA GLY A 218 -16.74 -13.94 13.58
C GLY A 218 -18.03 -14.56 14.14
N ALA A 219 -18.28 -15.80 13.76
CA ALA A 219 -19.50 -16.51 14.16
C ALA A 219 -19.47 -16.95 15.63
N LYS A 220 -18.27 -17.13 16.20
CA LYS A 220 -18.06 -17.56 17.59
C LYS A 220 -17.55 -16.39 18.45
N PRO A 221 -17.86 -16.38 19.76
CA PRO A 221 -17.28 -15.40 20.67
C PRO A 221 -15.74 -15.43 20.64
N GLY A 222 -15.12 -14.25 20.48
CA GLY A 222 -13.66 -14.11 20.41
C GLY A 222 -13.06 -14.43 19.04
N GLU A 223 -13.85 -14.98 18.11
CA GLU A 223 -13.44 -15.18 16.73
C GLU A 223 -13.49 -13.86 15.98
N THR A 224 -12.58 -13.72 15.02
CA THR A 224 -12.47 -12.56 14.15
C THR A 224 -12.20 -13.04 12.73
N VAL A 225 -12.82 -12.38 11.77
CA VAL A 225 -12.80 -12.79 10.37
C VAL A 225 -12.41 -11.62 9.48
N PHE A 226 -11.74 -11.99 8.38
CA PHE A 226 -11.35 -11.09 7.31
C PHE A 226 -11.39 -11.86 6.00
N SER A 227 -11.90 -11.22 4.95
CA SER A 227 -11.83 -11.77 3.60
C SER A 227 -11.52 -10.72 2.55
N ALA A 228 -10.90 -11.15 1.47
CA ALA A 228 -10.59 -10.34 0.30
C ALA A 228 -10.85 -11.16 -0.95
N THR A 229 -11.51 -10.59 -1.95
CA THR A 229 -11.74 -11.21 -3.26
C THR A 229 -11.43 -10.21 -4.37
N SER A 230 -10.53 -10.56 -5.30
CA SER A 230 -10.24 -9.74 -6.47
C SER A 230 -11.51 -9.47 -7.30
N GLU A 231 -11.61 -8.34 -8.00
CA GLU A 231 -12.76 -8.03 -8.86
C GLU A 231 -13.02 -9.10 -9.94
N SER A 232 -11.98 -9.78 -10.43
CA SER A 232 -12.08 -10.90 -11.36
C SER A 232 -12.58 -12.21 -10.73
N GLY A 233 -12.63 -12.29 -9.39
CA GLY A 233 -12.91 -13.49 -8.63
C GLY A 233 -11.81 -14.57 -8.66
N THR A 234 -10.67 -14.30 -9.31
CA THR A 234 -9.60 -15.30 -9.49
C THR A 234 -8.65 -15.42 -8.30
N ALA A 235 -8.56 -14.38 -7.48
CA ALA A 235 -7.77 -14.38 -6.25
C ALA A 235 -8.66 -14.11 -5.04
N ARG A 236 -8.45 -14.88 -3.97
CA ARG A 236 -9.20 -14.80 -2.72
C ARG A 236 -8.33 -15.16 -1.52
N ILE A 237 -8.48 -14.42 -0.44
CA ILE A 237 -7.94 -14.75 0.89
C ILE A 237 -9.09 -14.70 1.89
N GLU A 238 -9.10 -15.67 2.80
CA GLU A 238 -9.99 -15.69 3.97
C GLU A 238 -9.19 -16.08 5.20
N THR A 239 -9.49 -15.42 6.31
CA THR A 239 -8.89 -15.73 7.59
C THR A 239 -9.94 -15.80 8.69
N VAL A 240 -9.71 -16.72 9.63
CA VAL A 240 -10.50 -16.85 10.85
C VAL A 240 -9.50 -17.04 11.98
N PHE A 241 -9.49 -16.10 12.92
CA PHE A 241 -8.56 -16.06 14.04
C PHE A 241 -9.28 -15.86 15.36
N GLU A 242 -8.72 -16.43 16.42
CA GLU A 242 -9.09 -16.16 17.81
C GLU A 242 -7.83 -15.80 18.61
N ALA A 243 -8.01 -15.14 19.75
CA ALA A 243 -6.93 -14.88 20.68
C ALA A 243 -6.30 -16.20 21.14
N SER A 244 -4.98 -16.31 21.08
CA SER A 244 -4.28 -17.46 21.63
C SER A 244 -4.47 -17.51 23.14
N SER A 245 -4.68 -18.71 23.69
CA SER A 245 -4.79 -18.85 25.16
C SER A 245 -3.48 -18.40 25.83
N ALA A 246 -3.59 -17.71 26.96
CA ALA A 246 -2.43 -17.25 27.73
C ALA A 246 -1.52 -18.40 28.22
N THR A 247 -2.00 -19.64 28.18
CA THR A 247 -1.28 -20.86 28.55
C THR A 247 -0.68 -21.61 27.37
N ALA A 248 -1.00 -21.24 26.12
CA ALA A 248 -0.41 -21.87 24.95
C ALA A 248 1.05 -21.43 24.81
N GLU A 249 1.93 -22.39 24.54
CA GLU A 249 3.31 -22.10 24.20
C GLU A 249 3.32 -21.45 22.81
N TRP A 250 3.62 -20.16 22.79
CA TRP A 250 3.59 -19.29 21.62
C TRP A 250 4.88 -19.45 20.80
N ALA A 251 4.77 -19.78 19.51
CA ALA A 251 5.93 -20.25 18.73
C ALA A 251 6.86 -19.12 18.23
N TYR A 252 6.36 -17.88 18.06
CA TYR A 252 7.07 -16.83 17.30
C TYR A 252 7.34 -15.56 18.11
N SER A 253 8.61 -15.23 18.38
CA SER A 253 8.94 -14.01 19.14
C SER A 253 8.49 -12.71 18.43
N LEU A 254 8.24 -11.65 19.21
CA LEU A 254 8.00 -10.31 18.62
C LEU A 254 9.20 -9.83 17.79
N GLU A 255 10.41 -10.24 18.15
CA GLU A 255 11.63 -9.96 17.39
C GLU A 255 11.58 -10.56 15.98
N PHE A 256 11.05 -11.78 15.83
CA PHE A 256 10.83 -12.38 14.52
C PHE A 256 9.87 -11.53 13.66
N PHE A 257 8.74 -11.08 14.20
CA PHE A 257 7.81 -10.22 13.46
C PHE A 257 8.44 -8.87 13.10
N LYS A 258 9.18 -8.26 14.03
CA LYS A 258 9.95 -7.04 13.75
C LYS A 258 10.96 -7.24 12.63
N ASN A 259 11.61 -8.40 12.57
CA ASN A 259 12.55 -8.74 11.50
C ASN A 259 11.83 -8.85 10.15
N VAL A 260 10.87 -9.77 10.01
CA VAL A 260 10.24 -10.06 8.70
C VAL A 260 9.42 -8.90 8.14
N THR A 261 8.85 -8.06 9.02
CA THR A 261 8.06 -6.91 8.56
C THR A 261 8.91 -5.73 8.10
N ASN A 262 10.18 -5.65 8.53
CA ASN A 262 11.11 -4.55 8.21
C ASN A 262 12.20 -4.94 7.20
N GLN A 263 12.11 -6.12 6.57
CA GLN A 263 12.96 -6.47 5.44
C GLN A 263 12.55 -5.65 4.20
N PRO A 264 13.50 -5.15 3.38
CA PRO A 264 13.16 -4.47 2.13
C PRO A 264 12.35 -5.37 1.21
N ILE A 265 11.30 -4.81 0.62
CA ILE A 265 10.30 -5.53 -0.17
C ILE A 265 10.61 -5.35 -1.65
N PHE A 266 10.52 -6.43 -2.42
CA PHE A 266 10.67 -6.38 -3.88
C PHE A 266 9.76 -7.38 -4.58
N ALA A 267 9.45 -7.12 -5.85
CA ALA A 267 8.76 -8.08 -6.71
C ALA A 267 9.61 -8.44 -7.94
N ASP A 268 10.01 -7.43 -8.72
CA ASP A 268 10.76 -7.60 -9.98
C ASP A 268 12.28 -7.44 -9.83
N GLY A 269 12.74 -7.04 -8.63
CA GLY A 269 14.14 -6.86 -8.26
C GLY A 269 14.77 -5.55 -8.75
N LYS A 270 13.99 -4.61 -9.31
CA LYS A 270 14.49 -3.30 -9.77
C LYS A 270 14.32 -2.22 -8.72
N THR A 271 13.08 -2.04 -8.28
CA THR A 271 12.69 -1.02 -7.30
C THR A 271 12.24 -1.73 -6.04
N CYS A 272 12.76 -1.30 -4.91
CA CYS A 272 12.44 -1.84 -3.60
C CYS A 272 11.65 -0.82 -2.80
N ASP A 273 10.69 -1.33 -2.05
CA ASP A 273 10.01 -0.60 -0.99
C ASP A 273 10.73 -0.88 0.34
N ASN A 274 10.99 0.17 1.11
CA ASN A 274 11.47 0.08 2.47
C ASN A 274 10.48 0.73 3.43
N MET A 275 9.41 -0.01 3.69
CA MET A 275 8.41 0.26 4.70
C MET A 275 8.88 -0.22 6.07
N ILE A 276 9.24 0.72 6.93
CA ILE A 276 9.69 0.48 8.30
C ILE A 276 8.49 0.60 9.24
N ARG A 277 8.07 -0.52 9.83
CA ARG A 277 7.07 -0.59 10.90
C ARG A 277 7.67 -0.29 12.27
N LEU A 278 7.03 0.61 13.00
CA LEU A 278 7.37 0.99 14.36
C LEU A 278 6.42 0.32 15.36
N PHE A 279 6.98 -0.50 16.24
CA PHE A 279 6.24 -1.29 17.24
C PHE A 279 6.21 -0.61 18.62
N ASN A 280 6.64 0.65 18.71
CA ASN A 280 6.79 1.41 19.95
C ASN A 280 6.25 2.84 19.81
N THR A 281 5.08 2.97 19.18
CA THR A 281 4.37 4.25 19.04
C THR A 281 3.08 4.24 19.85
N SER A 282 2.44 5.40 20.00
CA SER A 282 1.16 5.51 20.74
C SER A 282 0.01 4.72 20.11
N VAL A 283 0.12 4.36 18.83
CA VAL A 283 -0.90 3.53 18.14
C VAL A 283 -0.80 2.06 18.56
N THR A 284 0.41 1.59 18.89
CA THR A 284 0.68 0.21 19.31
C THR A 284 0.34 0.04 20.79
N THR A 285 -0.95 0.11 21.11
CA THR A 285 -1.47 0.02 22.49
C THR A 285 -1.44 -1.40 23.05
N SER A 286 -1.60 -2.41 22.19
CA SER A 286 -1.49 -3.82 22.53
C SER A 286 -0.96 -4.62 21.33
N ILE A 287 -0.38 -5.78 21.63
CA ILE A 287 -0.03 -6.79 20.63
C ILE A 287 -0.67 -8.09 21.12
N GLU A 288 -1.69 -8.54 20.40
CA GLU A 288 -2.41 -9.77 20.68
C GLU A 288 -1.81 -10.91 19.87
N THR A 289 -1.59 -12.07 20.50
CA THR A 289 -1.22 -13.30 19.79
C THR A 289 -2.50 -14.01 19.37
N VAL A 290 -2.55 -14.49 18.13
CA VAL A 290 -3.73 -15.13 17.55
C VAL A 290 -3.38 -16.50 16.98
N VAL A 291 -4.36 -17.40 17.00
CA VAL A 291 -4.31 -18.71 16.36
C VAL A 291 -5.55 -18.91 15.50
N GLY A 292 -5.42 -19.60 14.37
CA GLY A 292 -6.55 -19.71 13.46
C GLY A 292 -6.30 -20.49 12.18
N SER A 293 -7.00 -20.09 11.13
CA SER A 293 -6.93 -20.69 9.81
C SER A 293 -6.91 -19.65 8.72
N VAL A 294 -6.21 -19.99 7.65
CA VAL A 294 -6.07 -19.18 6.44
C VAL A 294 -6.42 -20.05 5.25
N ARG A 295 -7.25 -19.52 4.34
CA ARG A 295 -7.53 -20.11 3.03
C ARG A 295 -7.17 -19.06 1.98
N ALA A 296 -6.36 -19.44 1.00
CA ALA A 296 -5.92 -18.51 -0.04
C ALA A 296 -5.79 -19.19 -1.40
N ILE A 297 -6.19 -18.47 -2.44
CA ILE A 297 -5.85 -18.74 -3.83
C ILE A 297 -5.41 -17.41 -4.44
N MET A 298 -4.12 -17.27 -4.74
CA MET A 298 -3.54 -16.08 -5.37
C MET A 298 -2.14 -16.39 -5.89
N PRO A 299 -1.62 -15.67 -6.90
CA PRO A 299 -0.23 -15.80 -7.32
C PRO A 299 0.73 -15.63 -6.13
N PRO A 300 1.80 -16.45 -6.03
CA PRO A 300 2.29 -17.40 -7.01
C PRO A 300 1.68 -18.81 -6.86
N PHE A 301 0.72 -19.00 -5.95
CA PHE A 301 0.04 -20.29 -5.80
C PHE A 301 -0.92 -20.50 -6.97
N SER A 302 -0.75 -21.62 -7.67
CA SER A 302 -1.64 -22.04 -8.76
C SER A 302 -2.90 -22.76 -8.28
N GLU A 303 -2.96 -23.09 -6.99
CA GLU A 303 -4.02 -23.88 -6.36
C GLU A 303 -4.39 -23.27 -5.01
N GLU A 304 -5.62 -23.53 -4.57
CA GLU A 304 -6.05 -23.15 -3.22
C GLU A 304 -5.19 -23.84 -2.16
N ARG A 305 -4.75 -23.05 -1.19
CA ARG A 305 -4.01 -23.49 -0.01
C ARG A 305 -4.82 -23.20 1.23
N VAL A 306 -4.77 -24.15 2.17
CA VAL A 306 -5.45 -24.06 3.45
C VAL A 306 -4.46 -24.39 4.56
N TRP A 307 -4.31 -23.46 5.49
CA TRP A 307 -3.51 -23.62 6.70
C TRP A 307 -4.43 -23.59 7.92
N LYS A 308 -4.15 -24.46 8.89
CA LYS A 308 -4.87 -24.56 10.16
C LYS A 308 -3.86 -24.53 11.30
N GLY A 309 -4.27 -24.00 12.45
CA GLY A 309 -3.34 -23.76 13.56
C GLY A 309 -2.27 -22.73 13.19
N VAL A 310 -2.63 -21.79 12.31
CA VAL A 310 -1.75 -20.67 11.93
C VAL A 310 -1.65 -19.74 13.12
N GLU A 311 -0.43 -19.40 13.50
CA GLU A 311 -0.15 -18.44 14.57
C GLU A 311 0.29 -17.11 13.97
N GLY A 312 -0.16 -16.01 14.58
CA GLY A 312 0.19 -14.65 14.17
C GLY A 312 0.04 -13.63 15.28
N ILE A 313 0.42 -12.39 15.00
CA ILE A 313 0.15 -11.25 15.87
C ILE A 313 -0.89 -10.34 15.24
N ARG A 314 -1.64 -9.69 16.11
CA ARG A 314 -2.54 -8.61 15.78
C ARG A 314 -2.13 -7.35 16.51
N LEU A 315 -1.99 -6.28 15.77
CA LEU A 315 -1.55 -5.00 16.28
C LEU A 315 -1.90 -3.88 15.32
N ASP A 316 -1.90 -2.66 15.86
CA ASP A 316 -1.75 -1.45 15.07
C ASP A 316 -0.30 -0.94 15.20
N SER A 317 0.32 -0.64 14.07
CA SER A 317 1.69 -0.14 13.99
C SER A 317 1.78 1.04 13.05
N ALA A 318 2.46 2.11 13.48
CA ALA A 318 2.81 3.19 12.57
C ALA A 318 3.92 2.73 11.61
N PHE A 319 3.98 3.32 10.42
CA PHE A 319 5.05 3.04 9.47
C PHE A 319 5.67 4.30 8.86
N ILE A 320 6.92 4.17 8.45
CA ILE A 320 7.65 5.13 7.61
C ILE A 320 8.03 4.39 6.34
N GLU A 321 7.62 4.90 5.19
CA GLU A 321 7.95 4.32 3.89
C GLU A 321 9.04 5.19 3.21
N ASN A 322 10.09 4.52 2.73
CA ASN A 322 11.13 5.13 1.91
C ASN A 322 10.97 4.59 0.48
N ASN A 323 10.25 5.36 -0.33
CA ASN A 323 9.65 4.85 -1.56
C ASN A 323 10.59 4.97 -2.75
N TYR A 324 10.36 4.13 -3.77
CA TYR A 324 11.02 4.20 -5.07
C TYR A 324 12.56 4.11 -5.01
N LEU A 325 13.09 3.33 -4.07
CA LEU A 325 14.54 3.16 -3.92
C LEU A 325 15.04 2.04 -4.84
N PRO A 326 16.19 2.21 -5.53
CA PRO A 326 16.80 1.12 -6.28
C PRO A 326 17.10 -0.04 -5.34
N CYS A 327 16.73 -1.27 -5.70
CA CYS A 327 16.98 -2.42 -4.83
C CYS A 327 18.45 -2.58 -4.43
N GLU A 328 19.36 -2.23 -5.34
CA GLU A 328 20.82 -2.24 -5.12
C GLU A 328 21.26 -1.39 -3.92
N SER A 329 20.53 -0.33 -3.56
CA SER A 329 20.87 0.51 -2.41
C SER A 329 20.72 -0.19 -1.06
N PHE A 330 20.09 -1.38 -1.04
CA PHE A 330 19.88 -2.17 0.17
C PHE A 330 20.91 -3.30 0.35
N ARG A 331 21.96 -3.39 -0.46
CA ARG A 331 23.05 -4.33 -0.16
C ARG A 331 23.63 -4.08 1.24
N GLY A 332 23.75 -5.14 2.03
CA GLY A 332 24.21 -5.07 3.42
C GLY A 332 23.20 -4.45 4.39
N TYR A 333 21.94 -4.26 3.99
CA TYR A 333 20.90 -3.74 4.88
C TYR A 333 20.71 -4.64 6.09
N GLY A 334 20.73 -4.05 7.30
CA GLY A 334 20.62 -4.78 8.56
C GLY A 334 21.91 -5.45 9.05
N ALA A 335 23.06 -5.27 8.37
CA ALA A 335 24.35 -5.81 8.79
C ALA A 335 25.08 -5.00 9.88
N SER A 336 24.37 -4.10 10.58
CA SER A 336 24.93 -3.17 11.60
C SER A 336 24.44 -3.48 13.00
#